data_AF-A0AAQ3M5V8-F1
#
_entry.id   AF-A0AAQ3M5V8-F1
#
_cell.length_a   1.000
_cell.length_b   1.000
_cell.length_c   1.000
_cell.angle_alpha   90.00
_cell.angle_beta   90.00
_cell.angle_gamma   90.00
#
_symmetry.space_group_name_H-M   'P 1'
#
loop_
_entity.id
_entity.type
_entity.pdbx_description
1 polymer ?
#
loop_
_entity_poly.entity_id
_entity_poly.type
_entity_poly.pdbx_seq_one_letter_code
_entity_poly.pdbx_strand_id
1 'polypeptide(L)'
;MRGFLSLTPVTLLLQLSLAVDPLVCLDYATYQGTCQDDGVTSWLGLRYAAPPLGKLRFAAPQPPLPEDGTVIANAHGPACLSTGKTPPSATMNEDCLVMDIFAPSSASSLEGLPVYFFIQGGGFNSNSNTNYDGTGLIKASGMNIVVVTFNYRVGPYGFLASKEILQGGSVNNGLKDQRAALQWVQEYIHHFGGDPRQVTMGGDSAGAQSVTLHLTAYGGRDDGLFARSAAESQSFSSLRSVPESQFMYDNLIQRAGCSQCNDTLSCLRNLTATQLQAVNIQTPFPGAVRSPLYMYGPTLDYDFISDYTYRAYAQGKFIKLPTIYGDDTNEGTIFAPGSTNSLAQSEQFIRDQFPDITDAQLQTWSELYPLDETEIYPGKGRYWRQVAKGYGEMRYNCPGIFISNTYAALSVPNSYSYHWNVIDPPSQASGLGVSHTIEINAIWGSAEGTHGGPDSYKPGGVNAAIVPITQAYWTSFIRCGDPNTYRLPGSPRWDEWCGPLGARMMFQTNNTHMEQVPPDQWGRCQYMSSIGLDLKQ
;
A
#
# COMPACT_ATOMS: atom_id res chain seq x y z
N MET A 1 66.59 -41.72 1.78
CA MET A 1 65.72 -40.92 0.89
C MET A 1 65.15 -39.78 1.72
N ARG A 2 65.49 -38.53 1.38
CA ARG A 2 64.99 -37.33 2.06
C ARG A 2 63.59 -37.01 1.50
N GLY A 3 62.56 -37.10 2.33
CA GLY A 3 61.21 -36.64 2.00
C GLY A 3 61.07 -35.16 2.34
N PHE A 4 60.83 -34.32 1.34
CA PHE A 4 60.44 -32.92 1.53
C PHE A 4 58.94 -32.87 1.84
N LEU A 5 58.57 -32.39 3.03
CA LEU A 5 57.21 -31.96 3.32
C LEU A 5 57.03 -30.52 2.82
N SER A 6 56.19 -30.35 1.80
CA SER A 6 55.70 -29.06 1.32
C SER A 6 54.59 -28.57 2.26
N LEU A 7 54.87 -27.52 3.03
CA LEU A 7 53.87 -26.76 3.78
C LEU A 7 53.37 -25.61 2.88
N THR A 8 52.17 -25.76 2.33
CA THR A 8 51.43 -24.65 1.72
C THR A 8 50.79 -23.82 2.85
N PRO A 9 50.99 -22.48 2.90
CA PRO A 9 50.31 -21.66 3.87
C PRO A 9 48.86 -21.47 3.42
N VAL A 10 47.92 -21.92 4.24
CA VAL A 10 46.51 -21.55 4.13
C VAL A 10 46.39 -20.12 4.65
N THR A 11 46.30 -19.14 3.75
CA THR A 11 45.95 -17.77 4.09
C THR A 11 44.46 -17.73 4.43
N LEU A 12 44.16 -17.74 5.73
CA LEU A 12 42.81 -17.46 6.23
C LEU A 12 42.55 -15.97 6.03
N LEU A 13 41.87 -15.61 4.93
CA LEU A 13 41.32 -14.27 4.76
C LEU A 13 40.16 -14.12 5.75
N LEU A 14 40.40 -13.51 6.91
CA LEU A 14 39.33 -12.91 7.69
C LEU A 14 38.76 -11.77 6.84
N GLN A 15 37.59 -11.98 6.24
CA GLN A 15 36.77 -10.87 5.78
C GLN A 15 36.27 -10.14 7.02
N LEU A 16 36.86 -8.98 7.32
CA LEU A 16 36.24 -8.01 8.22
C LEU A 16 34.96 -7.52 7.53
N SER A 17 33.82 -8.12 7.87
CA SER A 17 32.52 -7.55 7.56
C SER A 17 32.42 -6.23 8.33
N LEU A 18 32.48 -5.11 7.62
CA LEU A 18 32.21 -3.80 8.22
C LEU A 18 30.70 -3.71 8.44
N ALA A 19 30.30 -3.53 9.70
CA ALA A 19 28.95 -3.16 10.09
C ALA A 19 28.52 -1.86 9.37
N VAL A 20 27.21 -1.67 9.11
CA VAL A 20 26.70 -0.40 8.58
C VAL A 20 27.07 0.71 9.56
N ASP A 21 27.82 1.69 9.08
CA ASP A 21 28.12 2.89 9.85
C ASP A 21 26.83 3.70 9.99
N PRO A 22 26.41 4.08 11.21
CA PRO A 22 25.31 5.03 11.40
C PRO A 22 25.49 6.31 10.59
N LEU A 23 26.72 6.71 10.29
CA LEU A 23 27.02 7.80 9.37
C LEU A 23 27.04 7.30 7.92
N VAL A 24 26.01 7.64 7.16
CA VAL A 24 25.85 7.27 5.74
C VAL A 24 26.08 8.49 4.85
N CYS A 25 27.07 8.42 3.96
CA CYS A 25 27.37 9.45 2.98
C CYS A 25 26.75 9.11 1.61
N LEU A 26 25.82 9.94 1.15
CA LEU A 26 25.28 9.93 -0.21
C LEU A 26 25.94 11.05 -1.03
N ASP A 27 25.66 11.12 -2.32
CA ASP A 27 26.22 12.15 -3.21
C ASP A 27 25.66 13.57 -2.91
N TYR A 28 24.41 13.66 -2.43
CA TYR A 28 23.74 14.92 -2.12
C TYR A 28 23.68 15.27 -0.62
N ALA A 29 23.86 14.30 0.29
CA ALA A 29 23.75 14.54 1.74
C ALA A 29 24.51 13.49 2.56
N THR A 30 24.87 13.85 3.79
CA THR A 30 25.37 12.88 4.79
C THR A 30 24.37 12.75 5.93
N TYR A 31 23.92 11.54 6.22
CA TYR A 31 22.92 11.25 7.27
C TYR A 31 23.55 10.50 8.45
N GLN A 32 23.30 10.99 9.66
CA GLN A 32 23.64 10.32 10.91
C GLN A 32 22.40 9.64 11.48
N GLY A 33 22.35 8.31 11.41
CA GLY A 33 21.32 7.47 12.01
C GLY A 33 21.56 7.22 13.51
N THR A 34 20.65 6.46 14.11
CA THR A 34 20.66 6.11 15.53
C THR A 34 20.74 4.58 15.68
N CYS A 35 21.82 4.08 16.30
CA CYS A 35 21.86 2.69 16.78
C CYS A 35 20.95 2.53 18.00
N GLN A 36 20.07 1.55 17.96
CA GLN A 36 19.22 1.20 19.08
C GLN A 36 19.82 0.01 19.84
N ASP A 37 19.46 -0.13 21.12
CA ASP A 37 19.97 -1.19 22.00
C ASP A 37 19.55 -2.61 21.57
N ASP A 38 18.56 -2.70 20.68
CA ASP A 38 18.01 -3.96 20.19
C ASP A 38 18.69 -4.49 18.91
N GLY A 39 19.78 -3.83 18.50
CA GLY A 39 20.59 -4.24 17.37
C GLY A 39 20.10 -3.70 16.02
N VAL A 40 19.07 -2.84 15.98
CA VAL A 40 18.64 -2.14 14.76
C VAL A 40 19.20 -0.72 14.73
N THR A 41 19.67 -0.27 13.57
CA THR A 41 19.98 1.13 13.30
C THR A 41 18.87 1.72 12.44
N SER A 42 18.39 2.91 12.83
CA SER A 42 17.38 3.65 12.08
C SER A 42 17.92 4.98 11.56
N TRP A 43 17.50 5.33 10.36
CA TRP A 43 17.66 6.65 9.76
C TRP A 43 16.26 7.14 9.43
N LEU A 44 15.82 8.19 10.11
CA LEU A 44 14.46 8.70 10.02
C LEU A 44 14.46 10.08 9.34
N GLY A 45 13.48 10.31 8.46
CA GLY A 45 13.24 11.60 7.81
C GLY A 45 14.21 11.93 6.67
N LEU A 46 14.79 10.95 5.98
CA LEU A 46 15.67 11.18 4.82
C LEU A 46 14.86 11.72 3.64
N ARG A 47 15.40 12.70 2.91
CA ARG A 47 14.74 13.23 1.72
C ARG A 47 15.04 12.36 0.52
N TYR A 48 14.02 11.80 -0.12
CA TYR A 48 14.19 11.07 -1.39
C TYR A 48 13.82 11.92 -2.62
N ALA A 49 13.24 13.10 -2.40
CA ALA A 49 12.95 14.09 -3.43
C ALA A 49 13.03 15.51 -2.86
N ALA A 50 13.14 16.51 -3.74
CA ALA A 50 13.04 17.91 -3.35
C ALA A 50 11.66 18.25 -2.75
N PRO A 51 11.57 19.19 -1.80
CA PRO A 51 10.30 19.68 -1.27
C PRO A 51 9.33 20.09 -2.40
N PRO A 52 8.11 19.53 -2.48
CA PRO A 52 7.20 19.77 -3.60
C PRO A 52 6.44 21.11 -3.46
N LEU A 53 7.16 22.18 -3.11
CA LEU A 53 6.63 23.50 -2.77
C LEU A 53 6.63 24.45 -3.97
N GLY A 54 5.79 25.48 -3.90
CA GLY A 54 5.77 26.57 -4.88
C GLY A 54 5.55 26.06 -6.31
N LYS A 55 6.56 26.21 -7.19
CA LYS A 55 6.49 25.72 -8.58
C LYS A 55 6.44 24.19 -8.67
N LEU A 56 6.95 23.46 -7.68
CA LEU A 56 6.91 22.00 -7.63
C LEU A 56 5.58 21.45 -7.10
N ARG A 57 4.70 22.32 -6.57
CA ARG A 57 3.33 21.94 -6.24
C ARG A 57 2.62 21.54 -7.54
N PHE A 58 1.96 20.39 -7.49
CA PHE A 58 1.30 19.73 -8.63
C PHE A 58 2.22 19.36 -9.81
N ALA A 59 3.53 19.20 -9.54
CA ALA A 59 4.50 18.70 -10.52
C ALA A 59 5.10 17.35 -10.07
N ALA A 60 5.70 16.62 -11.02
CA ALA A 60 6.43 15.39 -10.71
C ALA A 60 7.57 15.68 -9.72
N PRO A 61 7.89 14.74 -8.81
CA PRO A 61 9.01 14.91 -7.87
C PRO A 61 10.31 15.19 -8.63
N GLN A 62 11.17 15.98 -8.01
CA GLN A 62 12.52 16.26 -8.52
C GLN A 62 13.55 15.61 -7.57
N PRO A 63 14.78 15.34 -8.05
CA PRO A 63 15.84 14.80 -7.20
C PRO A 63 16.02 15.63 -5.91
N PRO A 64 16.45 15.00 -4.80
CA PRO A 64 16.79 15.72 -3.57
C PRO A 64 17.72 16.90 -3.82
N LEU A 65 17.54 17.97 -3.05
CA LEU A 65 18.47 19.09 -3.07
C LEU A 65 19.75 18.71 -2.29
N PRO A 66 20.93 19.15 -2.72
CA PRO A 66 22.14 18.97 -1.92
C PRO A 66 22.01 19.62 -0.55
N GLU A 67 22.41 18.91 0.49
CA GLU A 67 22.47 19.39 1.87
C GLU A 67 23.92 19.37 2.37
N ASP A 68 24.41 20.55 2.77
CA ASP A 68 25.77 20.69 3.31
C ASP A 68 25.84 20.17 4.76
N GLY A 69 26.89 19.43 5.07
CA GLY A 69 27.15 18.92 6.42
C GLY A 69 26.42 17.60 6.73
N THR A 70 26.30 17.30 8.02
CA THR A 70 25.68 16.05 8.50
C THR A 70 24.28 16.34 9.03
N VAL A 71 23.28 15.67 8.46
CA VAL A 71 21.88 15.71 8.88
C VAL A 71 21.66 14.65 9.95
N ILE A 72 21.12 15.04 11.10
CA ILE A 72 20.76 14.09 12.16
C ILE A 72 19.41 13.45 11.82
N ALA A 73 19.43 12.17 11.42
CA ALA A 73 18.28 11.40 10.96
C ALA A 73 17.67 10.58 12.11
N ASN A 74 17.27 11.23 13.20
CA ASN A 74 16.75 10.59 14.41
C ASN A 74 15.27 10.91 14.71
N ALA A 75 14.57 11.54 13.78
CA ALA A 75 13.17 11.86 13.91
C ALA A 75 12.45 11.71 12.56
N HIS A 76 11.24 11.15 12.59
CA HIS A 76 10.38 11.07 11.40
C HIS A 76 10.11 12.47 10.85
N GLY A 77 10.10 12.60 9.52
CA GLY A 77 9.59 13.81 8.88
C GLY A 77 8.06 13.87 8.92
N PRO A 78 7.46 15.01 8.55
CA PRO A 78 6.01 15.18 8.58
C PRO A 78 5.32 14.31 7.53
N ALA A 79 4.13 13.81 7.87
CA ALA A 79 3.20 13.22 6.91
C ALA A 79 2.78 14.23 5.83
N CYS A 80 2.35 13.77 4.66
CA CYS A 80 1.80 14.69 3.66
C CYS A 80 0.41 15.20 4.07
N LEU A 81 0.09 16.43 3.69
CA LEU A 81 -1.23 17.04 3.93
C LEU A 81 -2.36 16.18 3.34
N SER A 82 -3.24 15.70 4.21
CA SER A 82 -4.41 14.90 3.83
C SER A 82 -5.53 15.76 3.24
N THR A 83 -6.48 15.16 2.54
CA THR A 83 -7.77 15.77 2.25
C THR A 83 -8.52 16.07 3.55
N GLY A 84 -9.18 17.23 3.62
CA GLY A 84 -9.77 17.77 4.84
C GLY A 84 -9.28 19.19 5.11
N LYS A 85 -9.60 19.76 6.26
CA LYS A 85 -9.25 21.16 6.60
C LYS A 85 -8.20 21.29 7.70
N THR A 86 -7.53 20.18 8.06
CA THR A 86 -6.48 20.19 9.07
C THR A 86 -5.31 21.06 8.59
N PRO A 87 -4.98 22.16 9.28
CA PRO A 87 -3.91 23.05 8.84
C PRO A 87 -2.53 22.36 8.92
N PRO A 88 -1.53 22.84 8.15
CA PRO A 88 -0.16 22.37 8.27
C PRO A 88 0.39 22.50 9.70
N SER A 89 1.22 21.54 10.09
CA SER A 89 1.85 21.45 11.41
C SER A 89 3.26 20.84 11.28
N ALA A 90 3.92 20.60 12.42
CA ALA A 90 5.22 19.92 12.45
C ALA A 90 5.13 18.43 12.09
N THR A 91 3.97 17.79 12.26
CA THR A 91 3.77 16.35 11.98
C THR A 91 3.01 16.09 10.68
N MET A 92 2.49 17.12 10.04
CA MET A 92 1.81 17.03 8.74
C MET A 92 2.03 18.31 7.93
N ASN A 93 2.70 18.20 6.77
CA ASN A 93 3.16 19.36 5.99
C ASN A 93 3.12 19.08 4.47
N GLU A 94 3.28 20.14 3.66
CA GLU A 94 3.46 20.00 2.21
C GLU A 94 4.89 19.57 1.87
N ASP A 95 5.87 20.00 2.66
CA ASP A 95 7.23 19.47 2.62
C ASP A 95 7.29 18.12 3.34
N CYS A 96 6.95 17.05 2.63
CA CYS A 96 6.71 15.72 3.21
C CYS A 96 7.36 14.55 2.46
N LEU A 97 8.16 14.79 1.40
CA LEU A 97 8.76 13.72 0.60
C LEU A 97 10.00 13.14 1.27
N VAL A 98 9.74 12.39 2.34
CA VAL A 98 10.74 11.77 3.21
C VAL A 98 10.51 10.27 3.34
N MET A 99 11.56 9.55 3.73
CA MET A 99 11.54 8.12 4.02
C MET A 99 12.30 7.82 5.32
N ASP A 100 12.00 6.65 5.86
CA ASP A 100 12.66 6.06 7.01
C ASP A 100 13.25 4.70 6.60
N ILE A 101 14.46 4.40 7.10
CA ILE A 101 15.18 3.16 6.82
C ILE A 101 15.57 2.52 8.15
N PHE A 102 15.32 1.21 8.23
CA PHE A 102 15.67 0.38 9.37
C PHE A 102 16.52 -0.80 8.87
N ALA A 103 17.67 -1.02 9.49
CA ALA A 103 18.57 -2.11 9.14
C ALA A 103 19.21 -2.73 10.38
N PRO A 104 19.60 -4.02 10.35
CA PRO A 104 20.48 -4.58 11.36
C PRO A 104 21.76 -3.75 11.48
N SER A 105 22.16 -3.41 12.70
CA SER A 105 23.39 -2.64 12.95
C SER A 105 24.63 -3.42 12.51
N SER A 106 24.55 -4.74 12.45
CA SER A 106 25.61 -5.61 11.95
C SER A 106 25.55 -5.87 10.45
N ALA A 107 24.59 -5.30 9.71
CA ALA A 107 24.50 -5.51 8.27
C ALA A 107 25.79 -5.05 7.58
N SER A 108 26.14 -5.71 6.48
CA SER A 108 27.33 -5.38 5.70
C SER A 108 26.91 -4.76 4.39
N SER A 109 27.56 -3.66 3.99
CA SER A 109 27.38 -3.08 2.65
C SER A 109 27.87 -3.99 1.51
N LEU A 110 28.61 -5.06 1.82
CA LEU A 110 29.18 -5.99 0.83
C LEU A 110 28.28 -7.18 0.50
N GLU A 111 27.48 -7.66 1.46
CA GLU A 111 26.63 -8.86 1.26
C GLU A 111 25.23 -8.49 0.77
N GLY A 112 24.69 -7.33 1.17
CA GLY A 112 23.39 -6.80 0.74
C GLY A 112 22.20 -7.66 1.21
N LEU A 113 21.39 -7.13 2.12
CA LEU A 113 20.20 -7.81 2.63
C LEU A 113 18.97 -7.55 1.74
N PRO A 114 18.05 -8.53 1.61
CA PRO A 114 16.74 -8.29 0.99
C PRO A 114 16.01 -7.08 1.61
N VAL A 115 15.38 -6.27 0.76
CA VAL A 115 14.74 -5.01 1.16
C VAL A 115 13.24 -5.17 1.11
N TYR A 116 12.54 -4.83 2.19
CA TYR A 116 11.10 -4.62 2.19
C TYR A 116 10.78 -3.13 2.04
N PHE A 117 10.23 -2.76 0.88
CA PHE A 117 9.82 -1.39 0.59
C PHE A 117 8.31 -1.28 0.73
N PHE A 118 7.84 -0.60 1.77
CA PHE A 118 6.42 -0.56 2.10
C PHE A 118 5.75 0.75 1.68
N ILE A 119 4.70 0.63 0.88
CA ILE A 119 3.82 1.73 0.46
C ILE A 119 2.60 1.73 1.37
N GLN A 120 2.47 2.75 2.23
CA GLN A 120 1.33 2.91 3.12
C GLN A 120 0.00 3.17 2.38
N GLY A 121 -1.11 2.85 3.05
CA GLY A 121 -2.48 3.13 2.60
C GLY A 121 -2.99 4.54 2.89
N GLY A 122 -4.32 4.65 2.97
CA GLY A 122 -5.05 5.91 3.22
C GLY A 122 -5.89 6.42 2.05
N GLY A 123 -6.31 5.53 1.15
CA GLY A 123 -7.24 5.83 0.06
C GLY A 123 -6.77 6.94 -0.87
N PHE A 124 -5.45 7.19 -0.95
CA PHE A 124 -4.85 8.33 -1.66
C PHE A 124 -5.29 9.72 -1.16
N ASN A 125 -5.98 9.81 -0.03
CA ASN A 125 -6.47 11.06 0.57
C ASN A 125 -5.81 11.34 1.93
N SER A 126 -5.14 10.36 2.54
CA SER A 126 -4.31 10.50 3.73
C SER A 126 -3.10 9.57 3.65
N ASN A 127 -2.09 9.82 4.48
CA ASN A 127 -1.09 8.84 4.83
C ASN A 127 -1.55 8.18 6.14
N SER A 128 -1.99 6.91 6.10
CA SER A 128 -2.68 6.27 7.23
C SER A 128 -1.80 5.34 8.07
N ASN A 129 -0.58 5.05 7.61
CA ASN A 129 0.34 4.10 8.24
C ASN A 129 1.72 4.77 8.43
N THR A 130 1.70 6.06 8.78
CA THR A 130 2.92 6.86 8.95
C THR A 130 3.75 6.33 10.10
N ASN A 131 5.07 6.35 9.95
CA ASN A 131 6.03 6.07 11.03
C ASN A 131 5.93 4.62 11.57
N TYR A 132 5.55 3.67 10.72
CA TYR A 132 5.69 2.25 11.06
C TYR A 132 7.15 1.89 11.30
N ASP A 133 7.38 1.15 12.38
CA ASP A 133 8.71 0.73 12.79
C ASP A 133 9.04 -0.65 12.21
N GLY A 134 10.12 -0.73 11.43
CA GLY A 134 10.58 -1.95 10.79
C GLY A 134 11.24 -2.96 11.73
N THR A 135 11.54 -2.58 12.97
CA THR A 135 12.31 -3.36 13.95
C THR A 135 11.73 -4.74 14.19
N GLY A 136 10.40 -4.85 14.38
CA GLY A 136 9.73 -6.14 14.63
C GLY A 136 9.90 -7.14 13.48
N LEU A 137 9.80 -6.67 12.23
CA LEU A 137 10.04 -7.47 11.03
C LEU A 137 11.51 -7.88 10.90
N ILE A 138 12.43 -6.95 11.18
CA ILE A 138 13.88 -7.23 11.12
C ILE A 138 14.25 -8.32 12.14
N LYS A 139 13.79 -8.23 13.38
CA LYS A 139 14.00 -9.26 14.40
C LYS A 139 13.37 -10.60 14.00
N ALA A 140 12.13 -10.59 13.51
CA ALA A 140 11.45 -11.80 13.07
C ALA A 140 12.16 -12.51 11.90
N SER A 141 12.85 -11.74 11.05
CA SER A 141 13.67 -12.29 9.96
C SER A 141 15.01 -12.89 10.43
N GLY A 142 15.32 -12.79 11.72
CA GLY A 142 16.64 -13.13 12.28
C GLY A 142 17.73 -12.12 11.90
N MET A 143 17.38 -10.83 11.81
CA MET A 143 18.27 -9.74 11.39
C MET A 143 18.76 -9.85 9.94
N ASN A 144 17.90 -10.31 9.02
CA ASN A 144 18.27 -10.62 7.62
C ASN A 144 17.48 -9.82 6.56
N ILE A 145 16.89 -8.69 6.92
CA ILE A 145 16.21 -7.79 5.97
C ILE A 145 16.48 -6.32 6.32
N VAL A 146 16.33 -5.45 5.34
CA VAL A 146 16.21 -3.99 5.52
C VAL A 146 14.75 -3.59 5.28
N VAL A 147 14.22 -2.64 6.04
CA VAL A 147 12.85 -2.13 5.88
C VAL A 147 12.90 -0.65 5.52
N VAL A 148 12.12 -0.26 4.52
CA VAL A 148 11.97 1.12 4.07
C VAL A 148 10.49 1.50 4.13
N THR A 149 10.17 2.57 4.84
CA THR A 149 8.85 3.21 4.85
C THR A 149 8.99 4.65 4.36
N PHE A 150 7.93 5.24 3.80
CA PHE A 150 8.01 6.58 3.24
C PHE A 150 6.64 7.25 3.11
N ASN A 151 6.67 8.58 2.95
CA ASN A 151 5.50 9.39 2.68
C ASN A 151 5.42 9.71 1.18
N TYR A 152 4.22 9.81 0.62
CA TYR A 152 3.98 10.27 -0.75
C TYR A 152 2.80 11.24 -0.78
N ARG A 153 2.76 12.18 -1.73
CA ARG A 153 1.67 13.17 -1.79
C ARG A 153 0.32 12.50 -2.01
N VAL A 154 -0.67 12.98 -1.27
CA VAL A 154 -2.07 12.52 -1.31
C VAL A 154 -3.01 13.68 -1.63
N GLY A 155 -4.31 13.39 -1.76
CA GLY A 155 -5.36 14.38 -1.99
C GLY A 155 -5.10 15.21 -3.24
N PRO A 156 -5.41 16.52 -3.23
CA PRO A 156 -5.15 17.39 -4.39
C PRO A 156 -3.66 17.57 -4.66
N TYR A 157 -2.78 17.40 -3.66
CA TYR A 157 -1.33 17.59 -3.85
C TYR A 157 -0.72 16.47 -4.70
N GLY A 158 -1.22 15.24 -4.54
CA GLY A 158 -0.74 14.06 -5.28
C GLY A 158 -1.56 13.71 -6.52
N PHE A 159 -2.86 13.99 -6.51
CA PHE A 159 -3.82 13.38 -7.44
C PHE A 159 -4.82 14.37 -8.07
N LEU A 160 -4.53 15.68 -8.03
CA LEU A 160 -5.30 16.63 -8.84
C LEU A 160 -5.00 16.41 -10.33
N ALA A 161 -6.05 16.26 -11.14
CA ALA A 161 -5.92 16.05 -12.57
C ALA A 161 -6.87 16.94 -13.37
N SER A 162 -6.32 17.59 -14.39
CA SER A 162 -7.04 18.44 -15.34
C SER A 162 -6.15 18.72 -16.55
N LYS A 163 -6.71 19.38 -17.57
CA LYS A 163 -5.92 19.86 -18.72
C LYS A 163 -4.85 20.88 -18.29
N GLU A 164 -5.15 21.75 -17.32
CA GLU A 164 -4.21 22.76 -16.80
C GLU A 164 -3.04 22.08 -16.08
N ILE A 165 -3.33 21.04 -15.28
CA ILE A 165 -2.29 20.26 -14.59
C ILE A 165 -1.41 19.52 -15.58
N LEU A 166 -1.97 18.90 -16.63
CA LEU A 166 -1.16 18.26 -17.68
C LEU A 166 -0.25 19.26 -18.43
N GLN A 167 -0.72 20.48 -18.66
CA GLN A 167 0.04 21.49 -19.43
C GLN A 167 1.14 22.17 -18.61
N GLY A 168 0.88 22.47 -17.33
CA GLY A 168 1.78 23.27 -16.49
C GLY A 168 2.38 22.52 -15.30
N GLY A 169 2.13 21.22 -15.17
CA GLY A 169 2.53 20.38 -14.05
C GLY A 169 2.63 18.91 -14.46
N SER A 170 2.04 18.02 -13.65
CA SER A 170 1.99 16.58 -13.90
C SER A 170 0.83 15.95 -13.13
N VAL A 171 0.25 14.88 -13.68
CA VAL A 171 -0.77 14.06 -13.01
C VAL A 171 -0.15 12.84 -12.33
N ASN A 172 -0.91 12.16 -11.45
CA ASN A 172 -0.46 10.98 -10.72
C ASN A 172 0.84 11.22 -9.91
N ASN A 173 1.01 12.43 -9.38
CA ASN A 173 2.23 12.81 -8.67
C ASN A 173 2.46 11.96 -7.43
N GLY A 174 1.41 11.52 -6.73
CA GLY A 174 1.55 10.58 -5.61
C GLY A 174 2.16 9.24 -6.03
N LEU A 175 1.79 8.69 -7.19
CA LEU A 175 2.43 7.47 -7.72
C LEU A 175 3.85 7.73 -8.22
N LYS A 176 4.10 8.92 -8.79
CA LYS A 176 5.45 9.33 -9.21
C LYS A 176 6.37 9.56 -8.02
N ASP A 177 5.85 10.02 -6.89
CA ASP A 177 6.57 10.12 -5.62
C ASP A 177 7.03 8.73 -5.14
N GLN A 178 6.14 7.74 -5.20
CA GLN A 178 6.49 6.34 -4.89
C GLN A 178 7.53 5.79 -5.87
N ARG A 179 7.44 6.12 -7.16
CA ARG A 179 8.43 5.73 -8.17
C ARG A 179 9.80 6.37 -7.89
N ALA A 180 9.82 7.64 -7.50
CA ALA A 180 11.04 8.34 -7.11
C ALA A 180 11.68 7.74 -5.85
N ALA A 181 10.88 7.35 -4.85
CA ALA A 181 11.37 6.64 -3.68
C ALA A 181 11.96 5.26 -4.03
N LEU A 182 11.33 4.49 -4.92
CA LEU A 182 11.88 3.23 -5.44
C LEU A 182 13.20 3.44 -6.20
N GLN A 183 13.28 4.49 -7.03
CA GLN A 183 14.52 4.85 -7.74
C GLN A 183 15.64 5.24 -6.78
N TRP A 184 15.31 6.01 -5.73
CA TRP A 184 16.25 6.33 -4.66
C TRP A 184 16.75 5.05 -3.96
N VAL A 185 15.86 4.09 -3.68
CA VAL A 185 16.24 2.80 -3.10
C VAL A 185 17.21 2.05 -4.02
N GLN A 186 16.92 1.98 -5.32
CA GLN A 186 17.82 1.35 -6.28
C GLN A 186 19.21 1.98 -6.29
N GLU A 187 19.29 3.30 -6.13
CA GLU A 187 20.55 4.03 -6.16
C GLU A 187 21.33 3.93 -4.84
N TYR A 188 20.67 4.06 -3.69
CA TYR A 188 21.35 4.31 -2.42
C TYR A 188 21.21 3.23 -1.35
N ILE A 189 20.28 2.26 -1.46
CA ILE A 189 19.98 1.35 -0.33
C ILE A 189 21.17 0.47 0.09
N HIS A 190 22.13 0.26 -0.82
CA HIS A 190 23.36 -0.47 -0.56
C HIS A 190 24.26 0.21 0.49
N HIS A 191 24.17 1.53 0.66
CA HIS A 191 24.83 2.25 1.74
C HIS A 191 24.26 1.91 3.13
N PHE A 192 23.01 1.45 3.17
CA PHE A 192 22.29 1.05 4.38
C PHE A 192 22.30 -0.47 4.60
N GLY A 193 23.11 -1.20 3.81
CA GLY A 193 23.24 -2.66 3.90
C GLY A 193 22.17 -3.45 3.12
N GLY A 194 21.34 -2.81 2.29
CA GLY A 194 20.34 -3.48 1.46
C GLY A 194 20.87 -3.88 0.07
N ASP A 195 20.31 -4.93 -0.53
CA ASP A 195 20.55 -5.31 -1.94
C ASP A 195 19.45 -4.72 -2.83
N PRO A 196 19.76 -3.73 -3.70
CA PRO A 196 18.76 -3.12 -4.59
C PRO A 196 18.13 -4.14 -5.57
N ARG A 197 18.78 -5.29 -5.81
CA ARG A 197 18.25 -6.35 -6.68
C ARG A 197 17.24 -7.25 -5.99
N GLN A 198 17.10 -7.15 -4.66
CA GLN A 198 16.22 -7.98 -3.84
C GLN A 198 15.18 -7.15 -3.10
N VAL A 199 14.58 -6.18 -3.79
CA VAL A 199 13.48 -5.36 -3.27
C VAL A 199 12.16 -6.11 -3.42
N THR A 200 11.45 -6.28 -2.30
CA THR A 200 10.05 -6.70 -2.25
C THR A 200 9.19 -5.46 -2.03
N MET A 201 8.37 -5.10 -3.02
CA MET A 201 7.44 -3.97 -2.93
C MET A 201 6.17 -4.42 -2.21
N GLY A 202 5.96 -3.93 -0.99
CA GLY A 202 4.79 -4.17 -0.16
C GLY A 202 3.82 -2.99 -0.14
N GLY A 203 2.55 -3.21 0.21
CA GLY A 203 1.65 -2.12 0.57
C GLY A 203 0.26 -2.60 0.97
N ASP A 204 -0.41 -1.80 1.80
CA ASP A 204 -1.77 -2.05 2.29
C ASP A 204 -2.79 -1.09 1.65
N SER A 205 -4.03 -1.53 1.41
CA SER A 205 -5.11 -0.64 0.97
C SER A 205 -4.79 0.14 -0.32
N ALA A 206 -4.71 1.48 -0.28
CA ALA A 206 -4.24 2.30 -1.39
C ALA A 206 -2.77 2.05 -1.77
N GLY A 207 -1.94 1.59 -0.82
CA GLY A 207 -0.61 1.05 -1.06
C GLY A 207 -0.66 -0.25 -1.86
N ALA A 208 -1.60 -1.15 -1.55
CA ALA A 208 -1.84 -2.38 -2.34
C ALA A 208 -2.34 -2.06 -3.77
N GLN A 209 -3.18 -1.03 -3.92
CA GLN A 209 -3.53 -0.49 -5.23
C GLN A 209 -2.30 0.10 -5.95
N SER A 210 -1.42 0.79 -5.21
CA SER A 210 -0.18 1.32 -5.76
C SER A 210 0.74 0.21 -6.27
N VAL A 211 0.91 -0.88 -5.51
CA VAL A 211 1.64 -2.10 -5.93
C VAL A 211 1.09 -2.60 -7.27
N THR A 212 -0.23 -2.73 -7.37
CA THR A 212 -0.94 -3.17 -8.58
C THR A 212 -0.68 -2.23 -9.77
N LEU A 213 -0.72 -0.91 -9.55
CA LEU A 213 -0.47 0.08 -10.59
C LEU A 213 1.01 0.19 -10.99
N HIS A 214 1.95 -0.05 -10.08
CA HIS A 214 3.38 -0.12 -10.42
C HIS A 214 3.72 -1.36 -11.24
N LEU A 215 3.02 -2.48 -11.03
CA LEU A 215 3.16 -3.68 -11.85
C LEU A 215 2.64 -3.48 -13.28
N THR A 216 1.59 -2.68 -13.48
CA THR A 216 1.03 -2.35 -14.80
C THR A 216 1.59 -1.06 -15.40
N ALA A 217 2.46 -0.35 -14.68
CA ALA A 217 2.98 0.95 -15.08
C ALA A 217 3.59 0.88 -16.49
N TYR A 218 3.26 1.86 -17.33
CA TYR A 218 3.72 1.92 -18.73
C TYR A 218 3.42 0.65 -19.54
N GLY A 219 2.29 0.00 -19.28
CA GLY A 219 1.89 -1.25 -19.93
C GLY A 219 2.62 -2.49 -19.43
N GLY A 220 3.16 -2.45 -18.21
CA GLY A 220 3.94 -3.55 -17.61
C GLY A 220 5.41 -3.53 -17.99
N ARG A 221 5.99 -2.34 -18.22
CA ARG A 221 7.42 -2.19 -18.47
C ARG A 221 8.21 -2.46 -17.19
N ASP A 222 9.12 -3.41 -17.25
CA ASP A 222 10.02 -3.73 -16.14
C ASP A 222 11.24 -2.79 -16.17
N ASP A 223 11.28 -1.86 -15.22
CA ASP A 223 12.39 -0.92 -15.02
C ASP A 223 13.41 -1.46 -13.98
N GLY A 224 13.27 -2.71 -13.51
CA GLY A 224 14.19 -3.34 -12.57
C GLY A 224 14.14 -2.80 -11.14
N LEU A 225 13.02 -2.17 -10.74
CA LEU A 225 12.92 -1.49 -9.44
C LEU A 225 12.57 -2.42 -8.26
N PHE A 226 12.03 -3.60 -8.53
CA PHE A 226 11.64 -4.58 -7.52
C PHE A 226 11.62 -5.99 -8.13
N ALA A 227 11.86 -6.99 -7.28
CA ALA A 227 11.96 -8.39 -7.68
C ALA A 227 10.75 -9.22 -7.23
N ARG A 228 9.93 -8.70 -6.32
CA ARG A 228 8.75 -9.36 -5.73
C ARG A 228 7.71 -8.32 -5.35
N SER A 229 6.46 -8.73 -5.20
CA SER A 229 5.38 -7.87 -4.69
C SER A 229 4.54 -8.54 -3.62
N ALA A 230 4.16 -7.78 -2.60
CA ALA A 230 3.21 -8.18 -1.58
C ALA A 230 2.12 -7.09 -1.50
N ALA A 231 0.84 -7.49 -1.48
CA ALA A 231 -0.25 -6.53 -1.46
C ALA A 231 -1.33 -7.00 -0.49
N GLU A 232 -1.63 -6.15 0.49
CA GLU A 232 -2.55 -6.39 1.61
C GLU A 232 -3.86 -5.63 1.33
N SER A 233 -4.94 -6.35 1.04
CA SER A 233 -6.23 -5.82 0.57
C SER A 233 -6.12 -5.07 -0.77
N GLN A 234 -5.82 -5.79 -1.86
CA GLN A 234 -5.70 -5.19 -3.19
C GLN A 234 -6.95 -4.40 -3.58
N SER A 235 -6.77 -3.20 -4.13
CA SER A 235 -7.91 -2.30 -4.33
C SER A 235 -8.01 -1.77 -5.74
N PHE A 236 -9.17 -1.88 -6.39
CA PHE A 236 -9.41 -1.35 -7.74
C PHE A 236 -10.40 -0.20 -7.70
N SER A 237 -9.93 1.02 -7.99
CA SER A 237 -10.78 2.23 -7.92
C SER A 237 -11.26 2.55 -9.31
N SER A 238 -12.34 3.33 -9.44
CA SER A 238 -12.63 3.97 -10.72
C SER A 238 -11.46 4.88 -11.12
N LEU A 239 -10.81 4.56 -12.24
CA LEU A 239 -9.74 5.30 -12.87
C LEU A 239 -10.35 6.28 -13.88
N ARG A 240 -10.78 7.45 -13.40
CA ARG A 240 -11.28 8.51 -14.29
C ARG A 240 -10.12 9.02 -15.16
N SER A 241 -10.39 9.29 -16.43
CA SER A 241 -9.42 9.93 -17.32
C SER A 241 -9.23 11.41 -16.96
N VAL A 242 -8.16 12.03 -17.46
CA VAL A 242 -7.89 13.46 -17.19
C VAL A 242 -9.10 14.37 -17.54
N PRO A 243 -9.77 14.23 -18.71
CA PRO A 243 -10.97 15.00 -19.00
C PRO A 243 -12.12 14.76 -18.01
N GLU A 244 -12.33 13.52 -17.57
CA GLU A 244 -13.38 13.16 -16.61
C GLU A 244 -13.09 13.63 -15.18
N SER A 245 -11.83 13.94 -14.89
CA SER A 245 -11.33 14.46 -13.61
C SER A 245 -11.34 15.99 -13.53
N GLN A 246 -11.61 16.69 -14.64
CA GLN A 246 -11.61 18.16 -14.72
C GLN A 246 -12.47 18.84 -13.64
N PHE A 247 -13.61 18.23 -13.27
CA PHE A 247 -14.50 18.76 -12.23
C PHE A 247 -13.79 18.98 -10.88
N MET A 248 -12.79 18.16 -10.53
CA MET A 248 -12.03 18.32 -9.28
C MET A 248 -11.23 19.62 -9.28
N TYR A 249 -10.63 19.96 -10.42
CA TYR A 249 -9.85 21.18 -10.60
C TYR A 249 -10.76 22.40 -10.62
N ASP A 250 -11.83 22.37 -11.42
CA ASP A 250 -12.79 23.48 -11.54
C ASP A 250 -13.42 23.82 -10.18
N ASN A 251 -13.84 22.79 -9.44
CA ASN A 251 -14.39 22.93 -8.11
C ASN A 251 -13.36 23.51 -7.12
N LEU A 252 -12.08 23.11 -7.22
CA LEU A 252 -11.02 23.59 -6.35
C LEU A 252 -10.70 25.06 -6.63
N ILE A 253 -10.50 25.46 -7.89
CA ILE A 253 -10.20 26.87 -8.24
C ILE A 253 -11.35 27.80 -7.86
N GLN A 254 -12.60 27.33 -7.93
CA GLN A 254 -13.75 28.11 -7.49
C GLN A 254 -13.69 28.37 -5.97
N ARG A 255 -13.48 27.33 -5.17
CA ARG A 255 -13.38 27.48 -3.70
C ARG A 255 -12.15 28.27 -3.27
N ALA A 256 -11.04 28.12 -4.00
CA ALA A 256 -9.79 28.80 -3.74
C ALA A 256 -9.78 30.27 -4.19
N GLY A 257 -10.83 30.75 -4.88
CA GLY A 257 -10.88 32.10 -5.44
C GLY A 257 -9.96 32.32 -6.65
N CYS A 258 -9.49 31.25 -7.29
CA CYS A 258 -8.59 31.29 -8.44
C CYS A 258 -9.30 31.26 -9.80
N SER A 259 -10.64 31.12 -9.84
CA SER A 259 -11.40 30.94 -11.09
C SER A 259 -11.36 32.14 -12.05
N GLN A 260 -11.02 33.33 -11.56
CA GLN A 260 -10.92 34.57 -12.36
C GLN A 260 -9.48 34.91 -12.75
N CYS A 261 -8.50 34.09 -12.39
CA CYS A 261 -7.10 34.31 -12.75
C CYS A 261 -6.84 33.84 -14.19
N ASN A 262 -6.04 34.61 -14.94
CA ASN A 262 -5.62 34.23 -16.30
C ASN A 262 -4.84 32.91 -16.31
N ASP A 263 -4.02 32.68 -15.29
CA ASP A 263 -3.33 31.42 -15.03
C ASP A 263 -3.81 30.87 -13.67
N THR A 264 -4.81 29.98 -13.75
CA THR A 264 -5.44 29.40 -12.57
C THR A 264 -4.51 28.46 -11.80
N LEU A 265 -3.57 27.80 -12.50
CA LEU A 265 -2.59 26.90 -11.87
C LEU A 265 -1.54 27.69 -11.09
N SER A 266 -1.01 28.76 -11.68
CA SER A 266 -0.12 29.68 -10.96
C SER A 266 -0.80 30.34 -9.78
N CYS A 267 -2.10 30.66 -9.87
CA CYS A 267 -2.88 31.12 -8.72
C CYS A 267 -2.89 30.09 -7.59
N LEU A 268 -3.21 28.82 -7.88
CA LEU A 268 -3.20 27.75 -6.87
C LEU A 268 -1.81 27.53 -6.25
N ARG A 269 -0.74 27.64 -7.03
CA ARG A 269 0.66 27.52 -6.54
C ARG A 269 1.07 28.68 -5.62
N ASN A 270 0.48 29.86 -5.81
CA ASN A 270 0.77 31.03 -4.98
C ASN A 270 0.03 31.03 -3.63
N LEU A 271 -0.94 30.13 -3.43
CA LEU A 271 -1.58 29.97 -2.13
C LEU A 271 -0.59 29.40 -1.11
N THR A 272 -0.68 29.86 0.12
CA THR A 272 -0.05 29.13 1.24
C THR A 272 -0.72 27.76 1.42
N ALA A 273 0.01 26.80 1.99
CA ALA A 273 -0.55 25.48 2.30
C ALA A 273 -1.82 25.61 3.18
N THR A 274 -1.82 26.50 4.18
CA THR A 274 -3.00 26.78 5.02
C THR A 274 -4.22 27.25 4.21
N GLN A 275 -4.02 28.15 3.24
CA GLN A 275 -5.12 28.65 2.39
C GLN A 275 -5.69 27.55 1.50
N LEU A 276 -4.84 26.76 0.85
CA LEU A 276 -5.27 25.63 0.02
C LEU A 276 -5.99 24.57 0.85
N GLN A 277 -5.47 24.28 2.05
CA GLN A 277 -6.04 23.29 2.96
C GLN A 277 -7.41 23.68 3.50
N ALA A 278 -7.67 24.97 3.74
CA ALA A 278 -8.98 25.46 4.18
C ALA A 278 -10.13 25.14 3.18
N VAL A 279 -9.79 24.85 1.92
CA VAL A 279 -10.73 24.54 0.83
C VAL A 279 -10.56 23.13 0.24
N ASN A 280 -9.68 22.32 0.82
CA ASN A 280 -9.40 20.94 0.43
C ASN A 280 -10.47 19.98 0.97
N ILE A 281 -11.61 19.92 0.27
CA ILE A 281 -12.74 19.06 0.62
C ILE A 281 -13.11 18.15 -0.55
N GLN A 282 -13.74 17.02 -0.22
CA GLN A 282 -14.36 16.14 -1.21
C GLN A 282 -15.66 16.74 -1.73
N THR A 283 -15.92 16.53 -3.02
CA THR A 283 -17.19 16.83 -3.69
C THR A 283 -17.72 15.59 -4.39
N PRO A 284 -19.04 15.48 -4.63
CA PRO A 284 -19.61 14.38 -5.40
C PRO A 284 -18.94 14.23 -6.77
N PHE A 285 -18.78 12.99 -7.22
CA PHE A 285 -18.49 12.72 -8.63
C PHE A 285 -19.65 13.21 -9.51
N PRO A 286 -19.41 13.58 -10.79
CA PRO A 286 -20.50 13.80 -11.74
C PRO A 286 -21.43 12.59 -11.78
N GLY A 287 -22.72 12.80 -11.51
CA GLY A 287 -23.74 11.73 -11.43
C GLY A 287 -23.99 11.17 -10.02
N ALA A 288 -23.12 11.45 -9.05
CA ALA A 288 -23.31 11.06 -7.65
C ALA A 288 -24.11 12.12 -6.87
N VAL A 289 -24.80 11.68 -5.81
CA VAL A 289 -25.56 12.58 -4.92
C VAL A 289 -24.69 13.03 -3.75
N ARG A 290 -23.86 12.12 -3.21
CA ARG A 290 -22.93 12.40 -2.10
C ARG A 290 -21.48 12.27 -2.55
N SER A 291 -20.59 12.85 -1.76
CA SER A 291 -19.15 12.67 -1.97
C SER A 291 -18.78 11.19 -1.82
N PRO A 292 -17.89 10.66 -2.69
CA PRO A 292 -17.32 9.34 -2.50
C PRO A 292 -16.46 9.31 -1.23
N LEU A 293 -16.15 8.14 -0.70
CA LEU A 293 -15.23 7.97 0.43
C LEU A 293 -13.84 8.55 0.11
N TYR A 294 -13.41 8.40 -1.13
CA TYR A 294 -12.12 8.87 -1.65
C TYR A 294 -12.34 9.52 -3.01
N MET A 295 -12.26 10.85 -3.08
CA MET A 295 -12.47 11.59 -4.33
C MET A 295 -11.19 11.69 -5.15
N TYR A 296 -10.07 12.04 -4.49
CA TYR A 296 -8.77 12.15 -5.15
C TYR A 296 -8.13 10.77 -5.23
N GLY A 297 -7.60 10.41 -6.40
CA GLY A 297 -6.95 9.12 -6.62
C GLY A 297 -6.30 9.01 -8.00
N PRO A 298 -5.76 7.83 -8.34
CA PRO A 298 -5.10 7.59 -9.61
C PRO A 298 -5.99 7.93 -10.81
N THR A 299 -5.41 8.60 -11.80
CA THR A 299 -6.08 9.08 -13.02
C THR A 299 -5.56 8.30 -14.23
N LEU A 300 -6.45 7.84 -15.10
CA LEU A 300 -6.07 7.23 -16.37
C LEU A 300 -5.45 8.29 -17.29
N ASP A 301 -4.12 8.30 -17.35
CA ASP A 301 -3.32 9.29 -18.10
C ASP A 301 -2.78 8.73 -19.44
N TYR A 302 -3.01 7.44 -19.70
CA TYR A 302 -2.54 6.72 -20.89
C TYR A 302 -1.00 6.72 -21.05
N ASP A 303 -0.27 6.96 -19.95
CA ASP A 303 1.19 6.90 -19.89
C ASP A 303 1.61 6.01 -18.71
N PHE A 304 1.68 6.57 -17.50
CA PHE A 304 1.97 5.79 -16.29
C PHE A 304 0.88 4.75 -16.07
N ILE A 305 -0.39 5.18 -16.08
CA ILE A 305 -1.55 4.29 -16.07
C ILE A 305 -2.04 4.19 -17.50
N SER A 306 -1.59 3.15 -18.20
CA SER A 306 -1.87 2.97 -19.62
C SER A 306 -3.28 2.46 -19.91
N ASP A 307 -3.92 1.83 -18.93
CA ASP A 307 -5.20 1.15 -19.10
C ASP A 307 -5.96 0.98 -17.75
N TYR A 308 -7.23 0.62 -17.81
CA TYR A 308 -8.02 0.12 -16.67
C TYR A 308 -7.38 -1.13 -16.08
N THR A 309 -7.41 -1.27 -14.76
CA THR A 309 -6.65 -2.28 -14.03
C THR A 309 -7.11 -3.68 -14.40
N TYR A 310 -8.43 -3.93 -14.47
CA TYR A 310 -8.94 -5.23 -14.91
C TYR A 310 -8.46 -5.56 -16.33
N ARG A 311 -8.48 -4.59 -17.25
CA ARG A 311 -8.06 -4.80 -18.65
C ARG A 311 -6.56 -5.02 -18.79
N ALA A 312 -5.74 -4.27 -18.05
CA ALA A 312 -4.29 -4.41 -18.06
C ALA A 312 -3.87 -5.82 -17.64
N TYR A 313 -4.42 -6.33 -16.54
CA TYR A 313 -4.16 -7.69 -16.06
C TYR A 313 -4.72 -8.76 -17.00
N ALA A 314 -5.97 -8.62 -17.48
CA ALA A 314 -6.56 -9.56 -18.43
C ALA A 314 -5.75 -9.70 -19.74
N GLN A 315 -5.08 -8.63 -20.17
CA GLN A 315 -4.20 -8.62 -21.35
C GLN A 315 -2.77 -9.08 -21.04
N GLY A 316 -2.45 -9.41 -19.78
CA GLY A 316 -1.10 -9.75 -19.36
C GLY A 316 -0.11 -8.58 -19.40
N LYS A 317 -0.59 -7.32 -19.36
CA LYS A 317 0.23 -6.09 -19.38
C LYS A 317 0.68 -5.67 -17.97
N PHE A 318 1.40 -6.56 -17.32
CA PHE A 318 2.00 -6.32 -16.00
C PHE A 318 3.33 -7.08 -15.86
N ILE A 319 4.19 -6.68 -14.93
CA ILE A 319 5.44 -7.40 -14.61
C ILE A 319 5.10 -8.69 -13.84
N LYS A 320 5.65 -9.83 -14.26
CA LYS A 320 5.37 -11.15 -13.66
C LYS A 320 6.47 -11.50 -12.65
N LEU A 321 6.16 -11.41 -11.37
CA LEU A 321 7.09 -11.64 -10.26
C LEU A 321 6.46 -12.62 -9.25
N PRO A 322 7.23 -13.19 -8.30
CA PRO A 322 6.65 -13.84 -7.13
C PRO A 322 5.75 -12.89 -6.35
N THR A 323 4.64 -13.39 -5.80
CA THR A 323 3.63 -12.57 -5.12
C THR A 323 3.05 -13.16 -3.85
N ILE A 324 2.70 -12.30 -2.89
CA ILE A 324 1.74 -12.58 -1.81
C ILE A 324 0.61 -11.57 -1.88
N TYR A 325 -0.61 -12.05 -2.04
CA TYR A 325 -1.82 -11.24 -2.19
C TYR A 325 -2.93 -11.74 -1.27
N GLY A 326 -3.79 -10.87 -0.77
CA GLY A 326 -4.91 -11.33 0.04
C GLY A 326 -5.69 -10.20 0.66
N ASP A 327 -6.73 -10.59 1.38
CA ASP A 327 -7.76 -9.68 1.85
C ASP A 327 -8.32 -10.17 3.20
N ASP A 328 -8.92 -9.25 3.94
CA ASP A 328 -9.68 -9.56 5.15
C ASP A 328 -11.07 -10.09 4.84
N THR A 329 -11.66 -10.83 5.77
CA THR A 329 -13.03 -11.35 5.62
C THR A 329 -14.05 -10.23 5.42
N ASN A 330 -13.87 -9.07 6.06
CA ASN A 330 -14.87 -8.00 6.13
C ASN A 330 -14.33 -6.63 5.72
N GLU A 331 -13.69 -6.57 4.55
CA GLU A 331 -13.11 -5.36 3.96
C GLU A 331 -14.00 -4.11 4.04
N GLY A 332 -15.30 -4.26 3.76
CA GLY A 332 -16.19 -3.11 3.63
C GLY A 332 -16.72 -2.49 4.92
N THR A 333 -16.51 -3.10 6.10
CA THR A 333 -17.25 -2.70 7.32
C THR A 333 -16.87 -1.33 7.86
N ILE A 334 -15.61 -0.94 7.74
CA ILE A 334 -15.15 0.38 8.20
C ILE A 334 -15.52 1.50 7.20
N PHE A 335 -15.97 1.15 6.00
CA PHE A 335 -16.27 2.08 4.91
C PHE A 335 -17.77 2.33 4.73
N ALA A 336 -18.57 1.27 4.88
CA ALA A 336 -20.01 1.35 4.71
C ALA A 336 -20.67 2.31 5.72
N PRO A 337 -21.62 3.17 5.29
CA PRO A 337 -22.30 4.10 6.19
C PRO A 337 -23.10 3.34 7.25
N GLY A 338 -22.73 3.51 8.52
CA GLY A 338 -23.35 2.81 9.65
C GLY A 338 -24.86 2.99 9.78
N SER A 339 -25.40 4.08 9.23
CA SER A 339 -26.84 4.42 9.26
C SER A 339 -27.67 3.79 8.15
N THR A 340 -27.07 2.99 7.26
CA THR A 340 -27.77 2.37 6.11
C THR A 340 -28.86 1.39 6.58
N ASN A 341 -30.12 1.77 6.40
CA ASN A 341 -31.29 1.08 6.94
C ASN A 341 -32.32 0.64 5.88
N SER A 342 -32.07 0.88 4.60
CA SER A 342 -32.89 0.40 3.48
C SER A 342 -32.04 0.00 2.28
N LEU A 343 -32.60 -0.83 1.39
CA LEU A 343 -31.95 -1.19 0.13
C LEU A 343 -31.65 0.05 -0.71
N ALA A 344 -32.58 1.01 -0.80
CA ALA A 344 -32.35 2.26 -1.52
C ALA A 344 -31.15 3.07 -0.97
N GLN A 345 -30.92 3.08 0.35
CA GLN A 345 -29.74 3.74 0.93
C GLN A 345 -28.45 2.98 0.61
N SER A 346 -28.51 1.65 0.58
CA SER A 346 -27.40 0.77 0.19
C SER A 346 -27.02 1.01 -1.28
N GLU A 347 -27.99 0.93 -2.19
CA GLU A 347 -27.84 1.20 -3.61
C GLU A 347 -27.32 2.62 -3.89
N GLN A 348 -27.83 3.63 -3.17
CA GLN A 348 -27.34 4.99 -3.30
C GLN A 348 -25.88 5.12 -2.88
N PHE A 349 -25.45 4.44 -1.80
CA PHE A 349 -24.05 4.44 -1.41
C PHE A 349 -23.17 3.86 -2.51
N ILE A 350 -23.56 2.73 -3.13
CA ILE A 350 -22.84 2.13 -4.25
C ILE A 350 -22.75 3.10 -5.44
N ARG A 351 -23.85 3.77 -5.82
CA ARG A 351 -23.83 4.79 -6.88
C ARG A 351 -22.95 5.99 -6.55
N ASP A 352 -22.91 6.40 -5.28
CA ASP A 352 -22.04 7.51 -4.87
C ASP A 352 -20.55 7.13 -4.98
N GLN A 353 -20.21 5.84 -4.85
CA GLN A 353 -18.83 5.35 -5.04
C GLN A 353 -18.50 5.06 -6.50
N PHE A 354 -19.45 4.52 -7.26
CA PHE A 354 -19.30 4.10 -8.65
C PHE A 354 -20.44 4.68 -9.51
N PRO A 355 -20.37 5.97 -9.87
CA PRO A 355 -21.48 6.68 -10.53
C PRO A 355 -21.80 6.17 -11.94
N ASP A 356 -20.88 5.42 -12.54
CA ASP A 356 -21.05 4.82 -13.87
C ASP A 356 -21.80 3.46 -13.83
N ILE A 357 -22.15 2.94 -12.64
CA ILE A 357 -22.96 1.71 -12.52
C ILE A 357 -24.37 1.90 -13.09
N THR A 358 -24.78 1.00 -13.98
CA THR A 358 -26.12 1.04 -14.57
C THR A 358 -27.18 0.47 -13.63
N ASP A 359 -28.45 0.81 -13.86
CA ASP A 359 -29.57 0.29 -13.06
C ASP A 359 -29.68 -1.24 -13.11
N ALA A 360 -29.44 -1.84 -14.28
CA ALA A 360 -29.45 -3.28 -14.45
C ALA A 360 -28.31 -3.94 -13.64
N GLN A 361 -27.11 -3.36 -13.69
CA GLN A 361 -25.97 -3.87 -12.92
C GLN A 361 -26.17 -3.72 -11.42
N LEU A 362 -26.75 -2.61 -10.98
CA LEU A 362 -27.04 -2.41 -9.57
C LEU A 362 -28.15 -3.33 -9.07
N GLN A 363 -29.16 -3.62 -9.91
CA GLN A 363 -30.18 -4.63 -9.58
C GLN A 363 -29.54 -6.00 -9.37
N THR A 364 -28.69 -6.46 -10.30
CA THR A 364 -27.96 -7.72 -10.14
C THR A 364 -27.05 -7.71 -8.92
N TRP A 365 -26.38 -6.59 -8.62
CA TRP A 365 -25.61 -6.43 -7.39
C TRP A 365 -26.50 -6.63 -6.15
N SER A 366 -27.68 -6.00 -6.09
CA SER A 366 -28.63 -6.13 -4.98
C SER A 366 -29.13 -7.58 -4.81
N GLU A 367 -29.33 -8.30 -5.91
CA GLU A 367 -29.71 -9.73 -5.90
C GLU A 367 -28.59 -10.63 -5.37
N LEU A 368 -27.32 -10.31 -5.65
CA LEU A 368 -26.15 -11.05 -5.17
C LEU A 368 -25.84 -10.81 -3.68
N TYR A 369 -26.27 -9.68 -3.12
CA TYR A 369 -26.12 -9.35 -1.70
C TYR A 369 -27.50 -9.15 -1.06
N PRO A 370 -28.28 -10.22 -0.85
CA PRO A 370 -29.53 -10.11 -0.13
C PRO A 370 -29.31 -9.68 1.32
N LEU A 371 -30.34 -9.10 1.93
CA LEU A 371 -30.34 -8.83 3.36
C LEU A 371 -30.26 -10.14 4.16
N ASP A 372 -29.27 -10.25 5.04
CA ASP A 372 -29.27 -11.26 6.09
C ASP A 372 -29.96 -10.69 7.34
N GLU A 373 -31.14 -11.22 7.69
CA GLU A 373 -31.90 -10.75 8.85
C GLU A 373 -31.30 -11.18 10.20
N THR A 374 -30.26 -12.03 10.19
CA THR A 374 -29.57 -12.49 11.40
C THR A 374 -28.39 -11.59 11.79
N GLU A 375 -27.84 -10.81 10.86
CA GLU A 375 -26.70 -9.91 11.09
C GLU A 375 -27.13 -8.54 11.64
N ILE A 376 -27.62 -8.52 12.89
CA ILE A 376 -28.07 -7.31 13.58
C ILE A 376 -27.03 -6.86 14.61
N TYR A 377 -26.58 -5.60 14.49
CA TYR A 377 -25.56 -5.03 15.36
C TYR A 377 -26.04 -3.73 16.03
N PRO A 378 -25.76 -3.52 17.33
CA PRO A 378 -26.15 -2.29 18.03
C PRO A 378 -25.65 -1.03 17.33
N GLY A 379 -26.54 -0.06 17.12
CA GLY A 379 -26.21 1.23 16.51
C GLY A 379 -25.92 1.19 15.00
N LYS A 380 -26.12 0.05 14.34
CA LYS A 380 -26.01 -0.09 12.88
C LYS A 380 -27.39 -0.24 12.25
N GLY A 381 -27.58 0.37 11.08
CA GLY A 381 -28.79 0.18 10.28
C GLY A 381 -28.86 -1.24 9.72
N ARG A 382 -30.08 -1.74 9.47
CA ARG A 382 -30.29 -3.15 9.09
C ARG A 382 -29.60 -3.57 7.78
N TYR A 383 -29.30 -2.63 6.88
CA TYR A 383 -28.64 -2.90 5.59
C TYR A 383 -27.13 -2.58 5.62
N TRP A 384 -26.58 -2.11 6.75
CA TRP A 384 -25.17 -1.72 6.84
C TRP A 384 -24.23 -2.88 6.51
N ARG A 385 -24.47 -4.07 7.06
CA ARG A 385 -23.62 -5.24 6.83
C ARG A 385 -23.73 -5.77 5.40
N GLN A 386 -24.94 -5.73 4.84
CA GLN A 386 -25.20 -6.07 3.43
C GLN A 386 -24.38 -5.18 2.49
N VAL A 387 -24.46 -3.85 2.65
CA VAL A 387 -23.73 -2.92 1.79
C VAL A 387 -22.21 -3.00 2.04
N ALA A 388 -21.78 -3.25 3.28
CA ALA A 388 -20.38 -3.48 3.62
C ALA A 388 -19.82 -4.68 2.84
N LYS A 389 -20.51 -5.83 2.85
CA LYS A 389 -20.08 -7.01 2.10
C LYS A 389 -19.95 -6.71 0.61
N GLY A 390 -20.97 -6.09 0.01
CA GLY A 390 -20.97 -5.81 -1.42
C GLY A 390 -19.96 -4.75 -1.84
N TYR A 391 -19.69 -3.73 -1.00
CA TYR A 391 -18.62 -2.76 -1.26
C TYR A 391 -17.23 -3.38 -1.07
N GLY A 392 -17.03 -4.18 -0.01
CA GLY A 392 -15.77 -4.87 0.28
C GLY A 392 -15.36 -5.78 -0.86
N GLU A 393 -16.27 -6.63 -1.34
CA GLU A 393 -15.98 -7.53 -2.45
C GLU A 393 -15.74 -6.77 -3.76
N MET A 394 -16.52 -5.72 -4.07
CA MET A 394 -16.37 -4.96 -5.31
C MET A 394 -15.10 -4.08 -5.35
N ARG A 395 -14.65 -3.56 -4.20
CA ARG A 395 -13.49 -2.67 -4.09
C ARG A 395 -12.19 -3.40 -3.77
N TYR A 396 -12.23 -4.53 -3.04
CA TYR A 396 -11.05 -5.21 -2.49
C TYR A 396 -10.97 -6.71 -2.81
N ASN A 397 -11.84 -7.54 -2.19
CA ASN A 397 -11.67 -9.00 -2.27
C ASN A 397 -11.71 -9.56 -3.71
N CYS A 398 -12.64 -9.09 -4.54
CA CYS A 398 -12.75 -9.59 -5.92
C CYS A 398 -11.58 -9.15 -6.82
N PRO A 399 -11.08 -7.91 -6.74
CA PRO A 399 -9.79 -7.54 -7.31
C PRO A 399 -8.62 -8.49 -6.94
N GLY A 400 -8.45 -8.82 -5.66
CA GLY A 400 -7.41 -9.75 -5.20
C GLY A 400 -7.54 -11.16 -5.79
N ILE A 401 -8.76 -11.69 -5.80
CA ILE A 401 -9.11 -12.98 -6.43
C ILE A 401 -8.85 -12.94 -7.95
N PHE A 402 -9.24 -11.87 -8.62
CA PHE A 402 -9.05 -11.69 -10.06
C PHE A 402 -7.58 -11.69 -10.46
N ILE A 403 -6.74 -10.94 -9.74
CA ILE A 403 -5.29 -10.91 -9.99
C ILE A 403 -4.70 -12.30 -9.76
N SER A 404 -5.00 -12.93 -8.63
CA SER A 404 -4.45 -14.26 -8.29
C SER A 404 -4.82 -15.30 -9.36
N ASN A 405 -6.06 -15.25 -9.86
CA ASN A 405 -6.52 -16.10 -10.95
C ASN A 405 -5.81 -15.78 -12.28
N THR A 406 -5.51 -14.51 -12.56
CA THR A 406 -4.74 -14.10 -13.75
C THR A 406 -3.31 -14.64 -13.71
N TYR A 407 -2.66 -14.59 -12.55
CA TYR A 407 -1.32 -15.17 -12.35
C TYR A 407 -1.31 -16.68 -12.64
N ALA A 408 -2.27 -17.42 -12.08
CA ALA A 408 -2.38 -18.86 -12.34
C ALA A 408 -2.73 -19.17 -13.80
N ALA A 409 -3.63 -18.42 -14.43
CA ALA A 409 -3.98 -18.60 -15.84
C ALA A 409 -2.78 -18.38 -16.77
N LEU A 410 -1.86 -17.50 -16.40
CA LEU A 410 -0.60 -17.25 -17.12
C LEU A 410 0.56 -18.15 -16.65
N SER A 411 0.32 -19.07 -15.72
CA SER A 411 1.34 -19.96 -15.14
C SER A 411 2.53 -19.20 -14.54
N VAL A 412 2.28 -18.04 -13.92
CA VAL A 412 3.31 -17.30 -13.19
C VAL A 412 3.58 -18.05 -11.88
N PRO A 413 4.80 -18.52 -11.63
CA PRO A 413 5.12 -19.31 -10.45
C PRO A 413 5.21 -18.44 -9.19
N ASN A 414 5.16 -19.08 -8.03
CA ASN A 414 5.32 -18.45 -6.72
C ASN A 414 4.28 -17.35 -6.45
N SER A 415 3.02 -17.60 -6.84
CA SER A 415 1.89 -16.72 -6.60
C SER A 415 1.05 -17.26 -5.45
N TYR A 416 1.11 -16.61 -4.29
CA TYR A 416 0.43 -17.05 -3.08
C TYR A 416 -0.73 -16.10 -2.73
N SER A 417 -1.86 -16.67 -2.31
CA SER A 417 -3.01 -15.90 -1.85
C SER A 417 -3.38 -16.23 -0.41
N TYR A 418 -3.86 -15.26 0.36
CA TYR A 418 -4.41 -15.46 1.69
C TYR A 418 -5.81 -14.88 1.88
N HIS A 419 -6.47 -15.36 2.92
CA HIS A 419 -7.68 -14.80 3.50
C HIS A 419 -7.45 -14.61 4.99
N TRP A 420 -7.48 -13.36 5.44
CA TRP A 420 -7.31 -13.03 6.84
C TRP A 420 -8.64 -13.13 7.58
N ASN A 421 -8.72 -14.04 8.56
CA ASN A 421 -9.91 -14.32 9.36
C ASN A 421 -9.56 -14.42 10.85
N VAL A 422 -8.65 -13.58 11.35
CA VAL A 422 -8.31 -13.54 12.78
C VAL A 422 -9.34 -12.72 13.54
N ILE A 423 -10.14 -13.41 14.34
CA ILE A 423 -11.28 -12.84 15.05
C ILE A 423 -10.81 -12.06 16.28
N ASP A 424 -11.01 -10.74 16.27
CA ASP A 424 -10.87 -9.88 17.45
C ASP A 424 -12.24 -9.78 18.17
N PRO A 425 -12.37 -10.19 19.46
CA PRO A 425 -13.68 -10.24 20.11
C PRO A 425 -14.41 -8.89 20.21
N PRO A 426 -13.76 -7.76 20.57
CA PRO A 426 -14.38 -6.44 20.51
C PRO A 426 -14.89 -6.08 19.09
N SER A 427 -14.07 -6.31 18.07
CA SER A 427 -14.46 -6.04 16.67
C SER A 427 -15.65 -6.90 16.24
N GLN A 428 -15.63 -8.19 16.57
CA GLN A 428 -16.72 -9.13 16.28
C GLN A 428 -18.03 -8.70 16.96
N ALA A 429 -17.98 -8.31 18.24
CA ALA A 429 -19.15 -7.86 18.99
C ALA A 429 -19.78 -6.57 18.41
N SER A 430 -18.96 -5.70 17.82
CA SER A 430 -19.42 -4.46 17.16
C SER A 430 -19.96 -4.66 15.75
N GLY A 431 -19.79 -5.85 15.18
CA GLY A 431 -20.14 -6.20 13.80
C GLY A 431 -19.12 -5.79 12.74
N LEU A 432 -18.01 -5.15 13.13
CA LEU A 432 -16.90 -4.87 12.23
C LEU A 432 -16.23 -6.16 11.75
N GLY A 433 -16.22 -7.20 12.58
CA GLY A 433 -15.64 -8.51 12.25
C GLY A 433 -14.14 -8.41 12.01
N VAL A 434 -13.67 -9.03 10.93
CA VAL A 434 -12.26 -8.94 10.51
C VAL A 434 -12.17 -7.85 9.44
N SER A 435 -12.00 -6.61 9.88
CA SER A 435 -12.05 -5.42 9.03
C SER A 435 -10.77 -5.19 8.24
N HIS A 436 -10.88 -4.40 7.16
CA HIS A 436 -9.79 -3.97 6.29
C HIS A 436 -8.46 -3.66 6.99
N THR A 437 -7.38 -4.25 6.48
CA THR A 437 -5.97 -4.11 6.86
C THR A 437 -5.66 -4.48 8.31
N ILE A 438 -6.51 -5.26 9.01
CA ILE A 438 -6.26 -5.55 10.43
C ILE A 438 -5.07 -6.49 10.65
N GLU A 439 -4.70 -7.27 9.63
CA GLU A 439 -3.55 -8.18 9.59
C GLU A 439 -2.20 -7.48 9.71
N ILE A 440 -2.12 -6.17 9.41
CA ILE A 440 -0.90 -5.37 9.56
C ILE A 440 -0.32 -5.51 10.98
N ASN A 441 -1.19 -5.70 11.98
CA ASN A 441 -0.81 -5.89 13.38
C ASN A 441 -0.10 -7.23 13.64
N ALA A 442 -0.34 -8.23 12.80
CA ALA A 442 0.39 -9.50 12.82
C ALA A 442 1.65 -9.43 11.95
N ILE A 443 1.62 -8.73 10.82
CA ILE A 443 2.78 -8.61 9.90
C ILE A 443 3.88 -7.76 10.54
N TRP A 444 3.55 -6.54 10.96
CA TRP A 444 4.53 -5.61 11.54
C TRP A 444 4.87 -5.94 13.00
N GLY A 445 3.99 -6.67 13.67
CA GLY A 445 4.10 -6.99 15.09
C GLY A 445 3.55 -5.87 15.98
N SER A 446 2.38 -6.08 16.58
CA SER A 446 1.60 -5.07 17.33
C SER A 446 2.32 -4.41 18.53
N ALA A 447 3.38 -5.04 19.06
CA ALA A 447 4.15 -4.51 20.19
C ALA A 447 5.29 -3.56 19.76
N GLU A 448 5.79 -3.70 18.52
CA GLU A 448 6.95 -2.95 18.04
C GLU A 448 6.61 -2.07 16.82
N GLY A 449 5.78 -2.54 15.87
CA GLY A 449 5.60 -1.91 14.57
C GLY A 449 4.44 -0.90 14.45
N THR A 450 3.20 -1.32 14.73
CA THR A 450 1.98 -0.54 14.38
C THR A 450 1.53 0.48 15.43
N HIS A 451 2.26 0.64 16.54
CA HIS A 451 1.99 1.63 17.61
C HIS A 451 0.50 1.82 17.96
N GLY A 452 -0.15 0.80 18.52
CA GLY A 452 -1.55 0.92 18.99
C GLY A 452 -2.54 -0.08 18.40
N GLY A 453 -2.06 -1.20 17.85
CA GLY A 453 -2.90 -2.32 17.42
C GLY A 453 -3.80 -2.92 18.52
N PRO A 454 -4.81 -3.72 18.15
CA PRO A 454 -5.75 -4.30 19.11
C PRO A 454 -5.03 -5.15 20.17
N ASP A 455 -5.51 -5.09 21.41
CA ASP A 455 -4.90 -5.83 22.54
C ASP A 455 -4.89 -7.34 22.31
N SER A 456 -5.79 -7.88 21.47
CA SER A 456 -5.80 -9.30 21.13
C SER A 456 -4.51 -9.75 20.44
N TYR A 457 -3.81 -8.88 19.71
CA TYR A 457 -2.56 -9.21 19.00
C TYR A 457 -1.29 -9.05 19.86
N LYS A 458 -1.40 -8.37 21.01
CA LYS A 458 -0.27 -8.09 21.90
C LYS A 458 0.11 -9.32 22.73
N PRO A 459 1.33 -9.40 23.30
CA PRO A 459 1.70 -10.49 24.19
C PRO A 459 0.66 -10.74 25.29
N GLY A 460 0.19 -11.99 25.40
CA GLY A 460 -0.88 -12.39 26.34
C GLY A 460 -2.31 -12.21 25.81
N GLY A 461 -2.50 -11.56 24.66
CA GLY A 461 -3.77 -11.45 23.96
C GLY A 461 -4.20 -12.75 23.26
N VAL A 462 -5.50 -12.89 22.98
CA VAL A 462 -6.08 -14.12 22.41
C VAL A 462 -5.57 -14.46 21.00
N ASN A 463 -5.08 -13.46 20.26
CA ASN A 463 -4.51 -13.58 18.92
C ASN A 463 -2.97 -13.45 18.92
N ALA A 464 -2.30 -13.39 20.07
CA ALA A 464 -0.84 -13.20 20.13
C ALA A 464 -0.06 -14.28 19.34
N ALA A 465 -0.58 -15.52 19.30
CA ALA A 465 0.07 -16.65 18.64
C ALA A 465 0.08 -16.56 17.10
N ILE A 466 -0.78 -15.74 16.48
CA ILE A 466 -0.77 -15.60 15.01
C ILE A 466 0.38 -14.71 14.53
N VAL A 467 0.83 -13.76 15.35
CA VAL A 467 1.89 -12.79 15.00
C VAL A 467 3.17 -13.48 14.52
N PRO A 468 3.82 -14.39 15.31
CA PRO A 468 5.04 -15.05 14.84
C PRO A 468 4.82 -15.97 13.64
N ILE A 469 3.62 -16.52 13.44
CA ILE A 469 3.29 -17.34 12.27
C ILE A 469 3.28 -16.46 11.02
N THR A 470 2.56 -15.34 11.07
CA THR A 470 2.46 -14.39 9.95
C THR A 470 3.81 -13.77 9.62
N GLN A 471 4.57 -13.31 10.63
CA GLN A 471 5.90 -12.74 10.43
C GLN A 471 6.87 -13.73 9.77
N ALA A 472 6.83 -15.01 10.15
CA ALA A 472 7.70 -16.03 9.54
C ALA A 472 7.41 -16.20 8.04
N TYR A 473 6.13 -16.21 7.62
CA TYR A 473 5.78 -16.27 6.20
C TYR A 473 6.21 -15.01 5.44
N TRP A 474 5.89 -13.82 5.97
CA TRP A 474 6.21 -12.55 5.32
C TRP A 474 7.73 -12.36 5.18
N THR A 475 8.47 -12.56 6.26
CA THR A 475 9.94 -12.43 6.23
C THR A 475 10.59 -13.51 5.37
N SER A 476 10.04 -14.73 5.31
CA SER A 476 10.50 -15.75 4.36
C SER A 476 10.33 -15.29 2.91
N PHE A 477 9.16 -14.77 2.57
CA PHE A 477 8.88 -14.28 1.22
C PHE A 477 9.74 -13.08 0.83
N ILE A 478 9.93 -12.11 1.73
CA ILE A 478 10.83 -10.96 1.50
C ILE A 478 12.25 -11.46 1.19
N ARG A 479 12.73 -12.45 1.94
CA ARG A 479 14.10 -12.97 1.82
C ARG A 479 14.33 -13.79 0.56
N CYS A 480 13.36 -14.59 0.12
CA CYS A 480 13.61 -15.57 -0.96
C CYS A 480 12.49 -15.73 -2.00
N GLY A 481 11.31 -15.14 -1.80
CA GLY A 481 10.16 -15.24 -2.70
C GLY A 481 9.30 -16.48 -2.51
N ASP A 482 9.57 -17.27 -1.47
CA ASP A 482 8.74 -18.39 -1.03
C ASP A 482 8.39 -18.19 0.45
N PRO A 483 7.10 -18.09 0.82
CA PRO A 483 6.70 -17.98 2.22
C PRO A 483 7.08 -19.21 3.05
N ASN A 484 7.34 -20.37 2.42
CA ASN A 484 7.56 -21.63 3.13
C ASN A 484 9.00 -21.89 3.57
N THR A 485 10.00 -21.24 2.96
CA THR A 485 11.42 -21.57 3.19
C THR A 485 11.83 -21.38 4.66
N TYR A 486 11.38 -20.30 5.28
CA TYR A 486 11.68 -19.94 6.66
C TYR A 486 10.43 -19.83 7.54
N ARG A 487 9.32 -20.48 7.14
CA ARG A 487 8.10 -20.49 7.95
C ARG A 487 8.34 -21.12 9.32
N LEU A 488 7.52 -20.75 10.30
CA LEU A 488 7.62 -21.27 11.66
C LEU A 488 7.45 -22.81 11.68
N PRO A 489 8.31 -23.59 12.36
CA PRO A 489 8.13 -25.04 12.45
C PRO A 489 6.75 -25.41 13.01
N GLY A 490 6.07 -26.33 12.32
CA GLY A 490 4.71 -26.75 12.66
C GLY A 490 3.60 -25.90 12.04
N SER A 491 3.91 -24.76 11.40
CA SER A 491 2.94 -24.04 10.58
C SER A 491 2.62 -24.84 9.30
N PRO A 492 1.39 -24.72 8.75
CA PRO A 492 0.98 -25.42 7.54
C PRO A 492 1.85 -25.03 6.33
N ARG A 493 1.73 -25.78 5.23
CA ARG A 493 2.30 -25.32 3.96
C ARG A 493 1.36 -24.32 3.30
N TRP A 494 1.92 -23.22 2.82
CA TRP A 494 1.21 -22.27 1.97
C TRP A 494 1.47 -22.65 0.53
N ASP A 495 0.50 -23.33 -0.07
CA ASP A 495 0.57 -23.71 -1.48
C ASP A 495 0.20 -22.52 -2.37
N GLU A 496 0.75 -22.51 -3.58
CA GLU A 496 0.45 -21.49 -4.59
C GLU A 496 -1.05 -21.50 -4.94
N TRP A 497 -1.54 -20.34 -5.37
CA TRP A 497 -2.90 -20.21 -5.87
C TRP A 497 -3.11 -21.11 -7.09
N CYS A 498 -3.98 -22.10 -6.94
CA CYS A 498 -4.25 -23.09 -7.97
C CYS A 498 -5.68 -23.64 -7.90
N GLY A 499 -6.09 -24.38 -8.92
CA GLY A 499 -7.39 -25.05 -8.99
C GLY A 499 -8.54 -24.16 -9.48
N PRO A 500 -9.74 -24.74 -9.70
CA PRO A 500 -10.85 -24.07 -10.36
C PRO A 500 -11.52 -22.97 -9.53
N LEU A 501 -11.37 -23.01 -8.20
CA LEU A 501 -11.90 -22.01 -7.26
C LEU A 501 -10.78 -21.24 -6.53
N GLY A 502 -9.51 -21.48 -6.88
CA GLY A 502 -8.37 -20.85 -6.21
C GLY A 502 -8.13 -21.32 -4.77
N ALA A 503 -6.99 -21.95 -4.50
CA ALA A 503 -6.54 -22.28 -3.15
C ALA A 503 -5.83 -21.08 -2.50
N ARG A 504 -6.13 -20.78 -1.23
CA ARG A 504 -5.49 -19.70 -0.45
C ARG A 504 -5.26 -20.12 1.00
N MET A 505 -4.29 -19.49 1.68
CA MET A 505 -4.06 -19.68 3.11
C MET A 505 -5.10 -18.89 3.91
N MET A 506 -5.94 -19.55 4.69
CA MET A 506 -6.75 -18.88 5.71
C MET A 506 -5.90 -18.68 6.96
N PHE A 507 -5.69 -17.42 7.35
CA PHE A 507 -5.07 -17.09 8.63
C PHE A 507 -6.15 -16.92 9.69
N GLN A 508 -6.10 -17.79 10.70
CA GLN A 508 -6.91 -17.67 11.90
C GLN A 508 -6.12 -18.24 13.07
N THR A 509 -6.13 -17.55 14.22
CA THR A 509 -5.45 -18.03 15.42
C THR A 509 -5.91 -19.44 15.76
N ASN A 510 -4.96 -20.36 15.93
CA ASN A 510 -5.19 -21.79 16.19
C ASN A 510 -5.93 -22.57 15.08
N ASN A 511 -6.20 -21.97 13.92
CA ASN A 511 -6.90 -22.61 12.81
C ASN A 511 -6.38 -22.13 11.44
N THR A 512 -5.07 -21.91 11.31
CA THR A 512 -4.45 -21.51 10.04
C THR A 512 -4.31 -22.74 9.13
N HIS A 513 -4.88 -22.70 7.93
CA HIS A 513 -4.90 -23.82 6.98
C HIS A 513 -5.18 -23.35 5.55
N MET A 514 -4.90 -24.20 4.55
CA MET A 514 -5.32 -23.96 3.17
C MET A 514 -6.83 -24.16 3.01
N GLU A 515 -7.49 -23.24 2.31
CA GLU A 515 -8.89 -23.33 1.91
C GLU A 515 -9.06 -23.06 0.40
N GLN A 516 -10.27 -23.29 -0.12
CA GLN A 516 -10.68 -22.81 -1.44
C GLN A 516 -11.60 -21.61 -1.28
N VAL A 517 -11.61 -20.69 -2.26
CA VAL A 517 -12.62 -19.64 -2.27
C VAL A 517 -14.02 -20.27 -2.33
N PRO A 518 -14.94 -19.87 -1.43
CA PRO A 518 -16.31 -20.38 -1.46
C PRO A 518 -16.97 -20.16 -2.83
N PRO A 519 -17.72 -21.14 -3.38
CA PRO A 519 -18.34 -21.02 -4.71
C PRO A 519 -19.25 -19.79 -4.86
N ASP A 520 -19.92 -19.37 -3.80
CA ASP A 520 -20.78 -18.18 -3.80
C ASP A 520 -19.96 -16.88 -3.90
N GLN A 521 -18.85 -16.76 -3.15
CA GLN A 521 -17.92 -15.64 -3.28
C GLN A 521 -17.29 -15.61 -4.68
N TRP A 522 -16.86 -16.77 -5.18
CA TRP A 522 -16.33 -16.90 -6.53
C TRP A 522 -17.31 -16.38 -7.59
N GLY A 523 -18.58 -16.81 -7.53
CA GLY A 523 -19.62 -16.36 -8.45
C GLY A 523 -19.87 -14.84 -8.39
N ARG A 524 -19.90 -14.26 -7.18
CA ARG A 524 -20.00 -12.79 -7.01
C ARG A 524 -18.80 -12.07 -7.61
N CYS A 525 -17.59 -12.58 -7.42
CA CYS A 525 -16.38 -11.99 -7.98
C CYS A 525 -16.25 -12.12 -9.49
N GLN A 526 -16.78 -13.20 -10.09
CA GLN A 526 -16.92 -13.30 -11.54
C GLN A 526 -17.84 -12.22 -12.09
N TYR A 527 -18.96 -11.95 -11.42
CA TYR A 527 -19.84 -10.85 -11.80
C TYR A 527 -19.14 -9.49 -11.67
N MET A 528 -18.49 -9.20 -10.54
CA MET A 528 -17.77 -7.92 -10.36
C MET A 528 -16.70 -7.69 -11.42
N SER A 529 -15.93 -8.72 -11.75
CA SER A 529 -14.92 -8.65 -12.81
C SER A 529 -15.54 -8.40 -14.18
N SER A 530 -16.73 -8.96 -14.44
CA SER A 530 -17.43 -8.81 -15.73
C SER A 530 -17.93 -7.39 -16.00
N ILE A 531 -18.22 -6.62 -14.94
CA ILE A 531 -18.68 -5.23 -15.04
C ILE A 531 -17.58 -4.21 -14.74
N GLY A 532 -16.36 -4.66 -14.39
CA GLY A 532 -15.29 -3.80 -13.90
C GLY A 532 -14.91 -2.67 -14.86
N LEU A 533 -14.97 -2.90 -16.18
CA LEU A 533 -14.69 -1.85 -17.17
C LEU A 533 -15.78 -0.78 -17.23
N ASP A 534 -17.05 -1.14 -17.02
CA ASP A 534 -18.15 -0.19 -16.94
C ASP A 534 -18.01 0.68 -15.68
N LEU A 535 -17.45 0.11 -14.61
CA LEU A 535 -17.09 0.82 -13.37
C LEU A 535 -15.75 1.56 -13.43
N LYS A 536 -15.07 1.51 -14.60
CA LYS A 536 -13.76 2.14 -14.86
C LYS A 536 -12.62 1.61 -13.99
N GLN A 537 -12.65 0.32 -13.63
CA GLN A 537 -11.68 -0.30 -12.70
C GLN A 537 -10.48 -0.95 -13.38
#